data_AF-A0A2T4SED2-F1
#
_entry.id   AF-A0A2T4SED2-F1
#
_cell.length_a   1.000
_cell.length_b   1.000
_cell.length_c   1.000
_cell.angle_alpha   90.00
_cell.angle_beta   90.00
_cell.angle_gamma   90.00
#
_symmetry.space_group_name_H-M   'P 1'
#
loop_
_entity.id
_entity.type
_entity.pdbx_description
1 polymer ?
#
loop_
_entity_poly.entity_id
_entity_poly.type
_entity_poly.pdbx_seq_one_letter_code
_entity_poly.pdbx_strand_id
1 'polypeptide(L)'
;MKNILKTYLYYLIMLVIVGIVLLGLYFTYVWNQDQPQNHDQSQHQDQSQNQDQSQNQDKYQNFSQLKSDTEKNSDWQRNIKKTNNKDILITAIHGGGIEPGTSELAKIISKKGDFNLYSFEGLLKSNNKQLHITSTRFDDSKLKEMSNKSKESISIHGYQSDENAVYIGGRDKKMADSIKKELEKEGFNVEESPNRIDGSSNNNFINKNDSGSGVQLEISTSIRKSFFKKDNLDRKTRENTSKYRQSIYDFAEAVTKGIHSQT
;
A
#
# COMPACT_ATOMS: atom_id res chain seq x y z
N MET A 1 80.40 -10.26 -7.05
CA MET A 1 79.59 -10.05 -8.27
C MET A 1 78.30 -10.88 -8.33
N LYS A 2 78.29 -12.19 -8.01
CA LYS A 2 77.05 -13.03 -8.11
C LYS A 2 75.87 -12.60 -7.23
N ASN A 3 76.10 -12.04 -6.03
CA ASN A 3 75.01 -11.62 -5.14
C ASN A 3 74.33 -10.33 -5.60
N ILE A 4 75.07 -9.42 -6.25
CA ILE A 4 74.53 -8.17 -6.78
C ILE A 4 73.56 -8.46 -7.93
N LEU A 5 73.92 -9.37 -8.85
CA LEU A 5 73.03 -9.77 -9.96
C LEU A 5 71.69 -10.36 -9.48
N LYS A 6 71.70 -11.16 -8.40
CA LYS A 6 70.48 -11.73 -7.82
C LYS A 6 69.58 -10.66 -7.20
N THR A 7 70.18 -9.67 -6.53
CA THR A 7 69.46 -8.52 -5.97
C THR A 7 68.82 -7.68 -7.08
N TYR A 8 69.55 -7.38 -8.16
CA TYR A 8 68.99 -6.67 -9.31
C TYR A 8 67.86 -7.44 -9.99
N LEU A 9 68.03 -8.76 -10.17
CA LEU A 9 67.01 -9.62 -10.75
C LEU A 9 65.74 -9.66 -9.87
N TYR A 10 65.90 -9.69 -8.54
CA TYR A 10 64.78 -9.64 -7.60
C TYR A 10 63.99 -8.32 -7.71
N TYR A 11 64.68 -7.17 -7.71
CA TYR A 11 64.01 -5.88 -7.86
C TYR A 11 63.36 -5.71 -9.23
N LEU A 12 63.97 -6.25 -10.29
CA LEU A 12 63.38 -6.25 -11.63
C LEU A 12 62.06 -7.03 -11.67
N ILE A 13 62.03 -8.23 -11.07
CA ILE A 13 60.81 -9.05 -10.96
C ILE A 13 59.74 -8.32 -10.14
N MET A 14 60.12 -7.71 -9.00
CA MET A 14 59.19 -6.95 -8.18
C MET A 14 58.60 -5.74 -8.91
N LEU A 15 59.40 -5.04 -9.72
CA LEU A 15 58.94 -3.92 -10.56
C LEU A 15 57.91 -4.36 -11.60
N VAL A 16 58.11 -5.53 -12.22
CA VAL A 16 57.16 -6.11 -13.18
C VAL A 16 55.84 -6.49 -12.48
N ILE A 17 55.91 -7.12 -11.30
CA ILE A 17 54.71 -7.50 -10.53
C ILE A 17 53.91 -6.25 -10.15
N VAL A 18 54.56 -5.21 -9.63
CA VAL A 18 53.89 -3.94 -9.30
C VAL A 18 53.26 -3.31 -10.54
N GLY A 19 53.94 -3.33 -11.69
CA GLY A 19 53.40 -2.85 -12.96
C GLY A 19 52.12 -3.57 -13.38
N ILE A 20 52.06 -4.90 -13.26
CA ILE A 20 50.87 -5.70 -13.59
C ILE A 20 49.71 -5.38 -12.65
N VAL A 21 49.97 -5.23 -11.34
CA VAL A 21 48.94 -4.86 -10.35
C VAL A 21 48.37 -3.48 -10.65
N LEU A 22 49.23 -2.49 -10.93
CA LEU A 22 48.79 -1.14 -11.28
C LEU A 22 47.99 -1.11 -12.58
N LEU A 23 48.38 -1.91 -13.59
CA LEU A 23 47.63 -2.04 -14.84
C LEU A 23 46.23 -2.64 -14.60
N GLY A 24 46.13 -3.66 -13.75
CA GLY A 24 44.85 -4.27 -13.37
C GLY A 24 43.93 -3.30 -12.62
N LEU A 25 44.49 -2.53 -11.67
CA LEU A 25 43.77 -1.47 -10.95
C LEU A 25 43.32 -0.34 -11.88
N TYR A 26 44.17 0.05 -12.83
CA TYR A 26 43.82 1.04 -13.85
C TYR A 26 42.68 0.54 -14.74
N PHE A 27 42.73 -0.70 -15.21
CA PHE A 27 41.64 -1.30 -16.00
C PHE A 27 40.33 -1.37 -15.22
N THR A 28 40.37 -1.74 -13.93
CA THR A 28 39.16 -1.73 -13.09
C THR A 28 38.62 -0.32 -12.87
N TYR A 29 39.50 0.66 -12.67
CA TYR A 29 39.11 2.07 -12.56
C TYR A 29 38.44 2.59 -13.84
N VAL A 30 39.02 2.33 -15.01
CA VAL A 30 38.46 2.73 -16.31
C VAL A 30 37.14 1.99 -16.59
N TRP A 31 37.08 0.68 -16.34
CA TRP A 31 35.85 -0.11 -16.52
C TRP A 31 34.69 0.38 -15.65
N ASN A 32 35.00 0.91 -14.46
CA ASN A 32 33.99 1.47 -13.55
C ASN A 32 33.58 2.91 -13.92
N GLN A 33 34.41 3.64 -14.68
CA GLN A 33 34.09 4.97 -15.24
C GLN A 33 33.26 4.86 -16.53
N ASP A 34 33.48 3.83 -17.35
CA ASP A 34 32.79 3.61 -18.63
C ASP A 34 31.38 2.98 -18.49
N GLN A 35 30.82 2.94 -17.28
CA GLN A 35 29.39 2.61 -17.11
C GLN A 35 28.56 3.86 -17.48
N PRO A 36 27.78 3.84 -18.57
CA PRO A 36 27.07 5.02 -19.03
C PRO A 36 25.99 5.45 -18.01
N GLN A 37 26.08 6.71 -17.55
CA GLN A 37 24.95 7.43 -16.99
C GLN A 37 24.05 7.87 -18.13
N ASN A 38 22.86 7.28 -18.25
CA ASN A 38 21.92 7.64 -19.31
C ASN A 38 21.02 8.79 -18.86
N HIS A 39 21.41 10.01 -19.27
CA HIS A 39 20.56 11.20 -19.31
C HIS A 39 20.17 11.52 -20.77
N ASP A 40 18.85 11.51 -20.99
CA ASP A 40 18.01 12.29 -21.92
C ASP A 40 17.83 11.98 -23.44
N GLN A 41 16.54 11.92 -23.80
CA GLN A 41 15.81 12.28 -25.04
C GLN A 41 16.32 11.88 -26.44
N SER A 42 15.60 10.97 -27.12
CA SER A 42 14.54 11.31 -28.11
C SER A 42 14.20 10.17 -29.10
N GLN A 43 12.89 9.99 -29.31
CA GLN A 43 12.19 9.47 -30.50
C GLN A 43 12.75 8.23 -31.24
N HIS A 44 12.27 7.04 -30.86
CA HIS A 44 11.96 5.96 -31.81
C HIS A 44 10.83 5.08 -31.27
N GLN A 45 10.05 4.55 -32.20
CA GLN A 45 8.67 4.06 -32.05
C GLN A 45 8.50 2.87 -31.09
N ASP A 46 7.43 3.00 -30.31
CA ASP A 46 6.80 2.04 -29.40
C ASP A 46 6.87 0.57 -29.83
N GLN A 47 7.53 -0.23 -29.00
CA GLN A 47 7.20 -1.64 -28.73
C GLN A 47 7.99 -2.12 -27.50
N SER A 48 7.85 -1.42 -26.37
CA SER A 48 8.17 -2.01 -25.06
C SER A 48 6.90 -2.58 -24.46
N GLN A 49 6.96 -3.84 -24.06
CA GLN A 49 5.89 -4.52 -23.38
C GLN A 49 5.66 -3.84 -22.03
N ASN A 50 4.71 -2.91 -22.00
CA ASN A 50 3.92 -2.63 -20.81
C ASN A 50 3.49 -3.98 -20.24
N GLN A 51 4.00 -4.33 -19.07
CA GLN A 51 3.24 -5.19 -18.17
C GLN A 51 2.04 -4.36 -17.70
N ASP A 52 1.06 -4.29 -18.58
CA ASP A 52 -0.29 -3.83 -18.35
C ASP A 52 -0.92 -4.77 -17.31
N GLN A 53 -0.76 -4.43 -16.03
CA GLN A 53 -1.79 -4.80 -15.06
C GLN A 53 -2.98 -3.91 -15.37
N SER A 54 -3.88 -4.45 -16.17
CA SER A 54 -5.07 -3.80 -16.67
C SER A 54 -5.68 -2.84 -15.66
N GLN A 55 -5.67 -1.57 -16.02
CA GLN A 55 -6.75 -0.64 -15.69
C GLN A 55 -8.03 -1.22 -16.30
N ASN A 56 -8.52 -2.32 -15.73
CA ASN A 56 -9.83 -2.83 -16.05
C ASN A 56 -10.77 -1.77 -15.49
N GLN A 57 -11.28 -0.92 -16.37
CA GLN A 57 -12.25 0.10 -15.99
C GLN A 57 -13.30 -0.55 -15.11
N ASP A 58 -13.65 0.11 -14.01
CA ASP A 58 -14.69 -0.38 -13.12
C ASP A 58 -15.93 -0.74 -13.94
N LYS A 59 -16.48 -1.92 -13.69
CA LYS A 59 -17.70 -2.38 -14.38
C LYS A 59 -18.84 -1.38 -14.22
N TYR A 60 -18.91 -0.73 -13.06
CA TYR A 60 -19.91 0.27 -12.74
C TYR A 60 -19.26 1.65 -12.63
N GLN A 61 -19.89 2.65 -13.21
CA GLN A 61 -19.42 4.03 -13.17
C GLN A 61 -19.55 4.63 -11.77
N ASN A 62 -20.51 4.17 -10.97
CA ASN A 62 -20.78 4.65 -9.62
C ASN A 62 -21.59 3.61 -8.81
N PHE A 63 -21.77 3.85 -7.51
CA PHE A 63 -22.51 2.96 -6.62
C PHE A 63 -24.00 2.93 -6.94
N SER A 64 -24.57 4.03 -7.42
CA SER A 64 -25.96 4.08 -7.88
C SER A 64 -26.25 3.08 -9.01
N GLN A 65 -25.35 2.97 -9.99
CA GLN A 65 -25.41 1.98 -11.07
C GLN A 65 -25.15 0.55 -10.56
N LEU A 66 -24.15 0.34 -9.70
CA LEU A 66 -23.93 -0.97 -9.09
C LEU A 66 -25.21 -1.47 -8.39
N LYS A 67 -25.87 -0.58 -7.64
CA LYS A 67 -27.09 -0.89 -6.90
C LYS A 67 -28.29 -1.21 -7.80
N SER A 68 -28.37 -0.67 -9.02
CA SER A 68 -29.46 -1.05 -9.96
C SER A 68 -29.27 -2.44 -10.55
N ASP A 69 -28.02 -2.89 -10.65
CA ASP A 69 -27.65 -4.10 -11.39
C ASP A 69 -27.36 -5.31 -10.47
N THR A 70 -27.43 -5.13 -9.15
CA THR A 70 -27.05 -6.15 -8.14
C THR A 70 -27.99 -6.12 -6.94
N GLU A 71 -27.97 -7.20 -6.15
CA GLU A 71 -28.86 -7.38 -5.01
C GLU A 71 -28.13 -7.25 -3.66
N LYS A 72 -28.61 -6.34 -2.80
CA LYS A 72 -28.12 -6.18 -1.43
C LYS A 72 -28.37 -7.45 -0.61
N ASN A 73 -27.42 -7.81 0.24
CA ASN A 73 -27.35 -9.02 1.07
C ASN A 73 -27.12 -10.33 0.30
N SER A 74 -27.20 -10.32 -1.04
CA SER A 74 -26.79 -11.44 -1.89
C SER A 74 -25.42 -11.18 -2.50
N ASP A 75 -25.27 -10.06 -3.20
CA ASP A 75 -24.05 -9.70 -3.94
C ASP A 75 -23.11 -8.82 -3.13
N TRP A 76 -23.68 -7.95 -2.30
CA TRP A 76 -22.95 -7.00 -1.46
C TRP A 76 -23.72 -6.60 -0.21
N GLN A 77 -23.03 -6.07 0.80
CA GLN A 77 -23.67 -5.43 1.95
C GLN A 77 -22.91 -4.20 2.40
N ARG A 78 -23.52 -3.45 3.33
CA ARG A 78 -22.85 -2.37 4.05
C ARG A 78 -22.78 -2.73 5.52
N ASN A 79 -21.58 -2.74 6.07
CA ASN A 79 -21.37 -2.85 7.50
C ASN A 79 -21.10 -1.45 8.06
N ILE A 80 -22.02 -0.95 8.87
CA ILE A 80 -21.99 0.42 9.37
C ILE A 80 -22.11 0.38 10.89
N LYS A 81 -21.18 1.06 11.57
CA LYS A 81 -21.21 1.26 13.01
C LYS A 81 -21.11 2.76 13.30
N LYS A 82 -21.97 3.24 14.17
CA LYS A 82 -21.83 4.56 14.78
C LYS A 82 -21.36 4.41 16.23
N THR A 83 -20.49 5.30 16.67
CA THR A 83 -19.93 5.29 18.02
C THR A 83 -20.15 6.65 18.70
N ASN A 84 -19.68 6.78 19.95
CA ASN A 84 -19.72 8.06 20.66
C ASN A 84 -18.70 9.04 20.08
N ASN A 85 -17.53 8.54 19.62
CA ASN A 85 -16.57 9.34 18.88
C ASN A 85 -16.98 9.47 17.40
N LYS A 86 -17.88 10.42 17.15
CA LYS A 86 -18.39 10.75 15.81
C LYS A 86 -17.37 11.45 14.90
N ASP A 87 -16.27 11.94 15.46
CA ASP A 87 -15.30 12.79 14.76
C ASP A 87 -14.40 11.99 13.82
N ILE A 88 -14.25 10.68 14.03
CA ILE A 88 -13.35 9.82 13.25
C ILE A 88 -14.16 8.74 12.53
N LEU A 89 -13.94 8.62 11.23
CA LEU A 89 -14.51 7.60 10.37
C LEU A 89 -13.43 6.68 9.79
N ILE A 90 -13.56 5.38 10.05
CA ILE A 90 -12.78 4.34 9.38
C ILE A 90 -13.60 3.76 8.24
N THR A 91 -13.00 3.66 7.05
CA THR A 91 -13.68 3.14 5.87
C THR A 91 -12.94 1.98 5.21
N ALA A 92 -13.70 1.06 4.60
CA ALA A 92 -13.21 0.08 3.64
C ALA A 92 -14.26 -0.06 2.53
N ILE A 93 -14.17 0.77 1.48
CA ILE A 93 -15.13 0.76 0.37
C ILE A 93 -14.95 -0.42 -0.58
N HIS A 94 -13.85 -1.17 -0.43
CA HIS A 94 -13.54 -2.39 -1.17
C HIS A 94 -13.44 -3.59 -0.23
N GLY A 95 -14.37 -3.66 0.72
CA GLY A 95 -14.45 -4.73 1.72
C GLY A 95 -14.93 -6.08 1.19
N GLY A 96 -15.03 -7.04 2.10
CA GLY A 96 -15.52 -8.38 1.83
C GLY A 96 -14.58 -9.13 0.88
N GLY A 97 -15.08 -9.55 -0.28
CA GLY A 97 -14.28 -10.22 -1.29
C GLY A 97 -13.56 -9.31 -2.29
N ILE A 98 -13.80 -7.99 -2.28
CA ILE A 98 -13.27 -7.06 -3.30
C ILE A 98 -11.75 -6.92 -3.12
N GLU A 99 -11.33 -6.45 -1.94
CA GLU A 99 -9.94 -6.44 -1.47
C GLU A 99 -9.88 -7.20 -0.13
N PRO A 100 -9.74 -8.54 -0.17
CA PRO A 100 -9.88 -9.38 1.02
C PRO A 100 -8.96 -8.96 2.17
N GLY A 101 -9.50 -8.85 3.39
CA GLY A 101 -8.77 -8.45 4.60
C GLY A 101 -9.04 -7.01 5.08
N THR A 102 -9.51 -6.12 4.19
CA THR A 102 -9.75 -4.70 4.52
C THR A 102 -10.92 -4.52 5.49
N SER A 103 -12.03 -5.23 5.27
CA SER A 103 -13.19 -5.23 6.18
C SER A 103 -12.85 -5.67 7.59
N GLU A 104 -12.07 -6.75 7.72
CA GLU A 104 -11.66 -7.28 9.01
C GLU A 104 -10.80 -6.27 9.76
N LEU A 105 -9.79 -5.71 9.09
CA LEU A 105 -8.92 -4.70 9.67
C LEU A 105 -9.69 -3.43 10.08
N ALA A 106 -10.53 -2.90 9.19
CA ALA A 106 -11.34 -1.70 9.47
C ALA A 106 -12.26 -1.89 10.69
N LYS A 107 -12.87 -3.07 10.84
CA LYS A 107 -13.69 -3.41 12.01
C LYS A 107 -12.88 -3.44 13.31
N ILE A 108 -11.65 -3.97 13.27
CA ILE A 108 -10.77 -4.01 14.45
C ILE A 108 -10.34 -2.58 14.83
N ILE A 109 -9.91 -1.76 13.87
CA ILE A 109 -9.53 -0.36 14.12
C ILE A 109 -10.70 0.43 14.70
N SER A 110 -11.88 0.35 14.08
CA SER A 110 -13.11 1.00 14.59
C SER A 110 -13.45 0.54 16.00
N LYS A 111 -13.32 -0.75 16.31
CA LYS A 111 -13.57 -1.26 17.66
C LYS A 111 -12.54 -0.77 18.67
N LYS A 112 -11.26 -0.74 18.32
CA LYS A 112 -10.16 -0.32 19.21
C LYS A 112 -10.22 1.16 19.56
N GLY A 113 -10.46 2.02 18.56
CA GLY A 113 -10.52 3.47 18.75
C GLY A 113 -11.89 4.02 19.13
N ASP A 114 -12.92 3.17 19.22
CA ASP A 114 -14.33 3.62 19.29
C ASP A 114 -14.71 4.59 18.15
N PHE A 115 -14.25 4.33 16.93
CA PHE A 115 -14.52 5.18 15.75
C PHE A 115 -15.73 4.71 14.96
N ASN A 116 -16.37 5.62 14.21
CA ASN A 116 -17.38 5.24 13.23
C ASN A 116 -16.77 4.30 12.17
N LEU A 117 -17.59 3.39 11.67
CA LEU A 117 -17.21 2.44 10.60
C LEU A 117 -18.17 2.57 9.43
N TYR A 118 -17.60 2.56 8.22
CA TYR A 118 -18.30 2.24 7.00
C TYR A 118 -17.50 1.21 6.19
N SER A 119 -18.07 0.04 5.91
CA SER A 119 -17.48 -0.92 4.98
C SER A 119 -18.51 -1.35 3.94
N PHE A 120 -18.16 -1.25 2.66
CA PHE A 120 -18.90 -1.87 1.56
C PHE A 120 -18.26 -3.21 1.25
N GLU A 121 -19.02 -4.30 1.35
CA GLU A 121 -18.48 -5.66 1.33
C GLU A 121 -19.06 -6.45 0.17
N GLY A 122 -18.20 -6.92 -0.74
CA GLY A 122 -18.61 -7.88 -1.78
C GLY A 122 -18.82 -9.28 -1.19
N LEU A 123 -19.95 -9.91 -1.51
CA LEU A 123 -20.41 -11.19 -0.97
C LEU A 123 -20.45 -12.33 -1.99
N LEU A 124 -20.11 -12.06 -3.25
CA LEU A 124 -20.12 -13.05 -4.33
C LEU A 124 -19.21 -14.23 -4.00
N LYS A 125 -19.57 -15.42 -4.49
CA LYS A 125 -18.75 -16.63 -4.31
C LYS A 125 -17.37 -16.51 -4.96
N SER A 126 -17.28 -15.76 -6.06
CA SER A 126 -16.06 -15.48 -6.80
C SER A 126 -16.20 -14.16 -7.56
N ASN A 127 -15.08 -13.65 -8.10
CA ASN A 127 -15.03 -12.44 -8.93
C ASN A 127 -15.64 -11.17 -8.28
N ASN A 128 -15.41 -10.96 -6.98
CA ASN A 128 -15.85 -9.73 -6.30
C ASN A 128 -15.19 -8.46 -6.83
N LYS A 129 -14.05 -8.56 -7.55
CA LYS A 129 -13.42 -7.42 -8.23
C LYS A 129 -14.38 -6.69 -9.17
N GLN A 130 -15.41 -7.36 -9.71
CA GLN A 130 -16.44 -6.71 -10.53
C GLN A 130 -17.31 -5.69 -9.78
N LEU A 131 -17.30 -5.73 -8.44
CA LEU A 131 -18.01 -4.78 -7.58
C LEU A 131 -17.12 -3.58 -7.18
N HIS A 132 -15.86 -3.57 -7.61
CA HIS A 132 -14.96 -2.45 -7.35
C HIS A 132 -15.44 -1.20 -8.10
N ILE A 133 -15.46 -0.08 -7.38
CA ILE A 133 -15.66 1.27 -7.91
C ILE A 133 -14.59 2.14 -7.24
N THR A 134 -13.76 2.82 -8.03
CA THR A 134 -12.72 3.72 -7.54
C THR A 134 -13.26 4.75 -6.55
N SER A 135 -12.46 5.13 -5.56
CA SER A 135 -12.84 6.07 -4.49
C SER A 135 -13.32 7.42 -5.01
N THR A 136 -12.89 7.85 -6.20
CA THR A 136 -13.32 9.12 -6.82
C THR A 136 -14.71 9.07 -7.44
N ARG A 137 -15.29 7.88 -7.60
CA ARG A 137 -16.63 7.65 -8.18
C ARG A 137 -17.59 6.91 -7.25
N PHE A 138 -17.15 6.53 -6.04
CA PHE A 138 -17.98 5.83 -5.06
C PHE A 138 -19.00 6.81 -4.42
N ASP A 139 -20.23 6.80 -4.90
CA ASP A 139 -21.27 7.81 -4.59
C ASP A 139 -22.36 7.33 -3.61
N ASP A 140 -22.05 6.38 -2.71
CA ASP A 140 -23.02 5.95 -1.70
C ASP A 140 -23.40 7.12 -0.77
N SER A 141 -24.68 7.51 -0.80
CA SER A 141 -25.21 8.60 0.00
C SER A 141 -24.98 8.42 1.51
N LYS A 142 -24.89 7.17 1.99
CA LYS A 142 -24.63 6.90 3.40
C LYS A 142 -23.18 7.15 3.80
N LEU A 143 -22.23 6.76 2.94
CA LEU A 143 -20.82 7.07 3.14
C LEU A 143 -20.59 8.58 3.09
N LYS A 144 -21.20 9.25 2.10
CA LYS A 144 -21.15 10.70 1.98
C LYS A 144 -21.67 11.41 3.23
N GLU A 145 -22.82 10.97 3.77
CA GLU A 145 -23.38 11.52 5.02
C GLU A 145 -22.42 11.33 6.21
N MET A 146 -21.77 10.17 6.30
CA MET A 146 -20.84 9.88 7.40
C MET A 146 -19.54 10.66 7.28
N SER A 147 -18.95 10.72 6.09
CA SER A 147 -17.73 11.49 5.83
C SER A 147 -17.95 12.97 6.13
N ASN A 148 -19.02 13.57 5.61
CA ASN A 148 -19.38 14.97 5.85
C ASN A 148 -19.73 15.32 7.31
N LYS A 149 -19.78 14.34 8.22
CA LYS A 149 -20.06 14.55 9.66
C LYS A 149 -18.88 14.20 10.55
N SER A 150 -17.80 13.71 9.94
CA SER A 150 -16.57 13.37 10.64
C SER A 150 -15.53 14.46 10.37
N LYS A 151 -14.73 14.74 11.39
CA LYS A 151 -13.56 15.62 11.25
C LYS A 151 -12.51 14.94 10.41
N GLU A 152 -12.22 13.68 10.72
CA GLU A 152 -11.17 12.89 10.08
C GLU A 152 -11.73 11.59 9.47
N SER A 153 -11.19 11.22 8.31
CA SER A 153 -11.57 10.01 7.59
C SER A 153 -10.33 9.25 7.13
N ILE A 154 -10.29 7.95 7.45
CA ILE A 154 -9.18 7.06 7.12
C ILE A 154 -9.75 5.88 6.32
N SER A 155 -9.24 5.66 5.10
CA SER A 155 -9.67 4.55 4.25
C SER A 155 -8.63 3.46 4.14
N ILE A 156 -9.09 2.21 4.30
CA ILE A 156 -8.32 0.99 4.21
C ILE A 156 -8.63 0.33 2.86
N HIS A 157 -7.60 0.22 2.04
CA HIS A 157 -7.60 -0.41 0.73
C HIS A 157 -6.55 -1.51 0.67
N GLY A 158 -6.62 -2.32 -0.39
CA GLY A 158 -5.65 -3.34 -0.67
C GLY A 158 -5.33 -3.44 -2.16
N TYR A 159 -4.05 -3.51 -2.48
CA TYR A 159 -3.59 -3.68 -3.86
C TYR A 159 -2.97 -5.07 -4.08
N GLN A 160 -2.91 -5.48 -5.34
CA GLN A 160 -2.31 -6.75 -5.74
C GLN A 160 -0.79 -6.58 -5.81
N SER A 161 -0.08 -7.17 -4.85
CA SER A 161 1.39 -7.27 -4.87
C SER A 161 1.85 -8.33 -3.86
N ASP A 162 2.94 -9.02 -4.21
CA ASP A 162 3.65 -9.93 -3.32
C ASP A 162 4.73 -9.21 -2.50
N GLU A 163 5.02 -7.94 -2.81
CA GLU A 163 5.89 -7.08 -2.02
C GLU A 163 5.26 -6.83 -0.64
N ASN A 164 6.09 -6.78 0.40
CA ASN A 164 5.65 -6.47 1.75
C ASN A 164 5.76 -4.96 1.97
N ALA A 165 4.76 -4.22 1.46
CA ALA A 165 4.68 -2.77 1.61
C ALA A 165 3.25 -2.30 1.91
N VAL A 166 3.16 -1.26 2.73
CA VAL A 166 1.97 -0.43 2.95
C VAL A 166 2.26 0.90 2.30
N TYR A 167 1.44 1.30 1.33
CA TYR A 167 1.49 2.67 0.83
C TYR A 167 0.55 3.54 1.67
N ILE A 168 1.07 4.67 2.14
CA ILE A 168 0.29 5.65 2.89
C ILE A 168 0.26 6.97 2.12
N GLY A 169 -0.93 7.56 2.05
CA GLY A 169 -1.18 8.80 1.34
C GLY A 169 -2.34 9.57 1.95
N GLY A 170 -2.92 10.44 1.14
CA GLY A 170 -4.00 11.33 1.49
C GLY A 170 -3.51 12.77 1.63
N ARG A 171 -4.47 13.64 1.91
CA ARG A 171 -4.24 15.08 2.08
C ARG A 171 -3.84 15.43 3.50
N ASP A 172 -4.25 14.63 4.49
CA ASP A 172 -3.82 14.83 5.87
C ASP A 172 -2.44 14.22 6.10
N LYS A 173 -1.41 15.02 5.79
CA LYS A 173 -0.02 14.60 5.92
C LYS A 173 0.41 14.38 7.37
N LYS A 174 -0.13 15.16 8.33
CA LYS A 174 0.24 15.02 9.74
C LYS A 174 -0.27 13.70 10.33
N MET A 175 -1.51 13.34 10.01
CA MET A 175 -2.07 12.07 10.44
C MET A 175 -1.45 10.89 9.71
N ALA A 176 -1.20 11.03 8.40
CA ALA A 176 -0.46 10.02 7.65
C ALA A 176 0.93 9.75 8.26
N ASP A 177 1.72 10.80 8.54
CA ASP A 177 3.05 10.66 9.15
C ASP A 177 2.98 10.00 10.54
N SER A 178 1.95 10.32 11.31
CA SER A 178 1.75 9.73 12.63
C SER A 178 1.41 8.25 12.57
N ILE A 179 0.50 7.86 11.67
CA ILE A 179 0.15 6.45 11.42
C ILE A 179 1.36 5.69 10.86
N LYS A 180 2.09 6.27 9.91
CA LYS A 180 3.32 5.71 9.35
C LYS A 180 4.31 5.36 10.46
N LYS A 181 4.60 6.33 11.34
CA LYS A 181 5.54 6.14 12.44
C LYS A 181 5.15 5.00 13.38
N GLU A 182 3.87 4.87 13.70
CA GLU A 182 3.41 3.77 14.57
C GLU A 182 3.45 2.42 13.85
N LEU A 183 3.14 2.36 12.56
CA LEU A 183 3.25 1.14 11.76
C LEU A 183 4.70 0.67 11.61
N GLU A 184 5.64 1.59 11.37
CA GLU A 184 7.08 1.29 11.28
C GLU A 184 7.63 0.76 12.61
N LYS A 185 7.15 1.27 13.76
CA LYS A 185 7.51 0.74 15.09
C LYS A 185 7.06 -0.71 15.29
N GLU A 186 5.92 -1.10 14.73
CA GLU A 186 5.43 -2.49 14.74
C GLU A 186 6.10 -3.35 13.63
N GLY A 187 7.07 -2.79 12.90
CA GLY A 187 7.88 -3.51 11.91
C GLY A 187 7.25 -3.64 10.52
N PHE A 188 6.19 -2.89 10.22
CA PHE A 188 5.64 -2.82 8.87
C PHE A 188 6.47 -1.88 7.98
N ASN A 189 6.76 -2.32 6.76
CA ASN A 189 7.37 -1.45 5.75
C ASN A 189 6.31 -0.48 5.21
N VAL A 190 6.47 0.81 5.48
CA VAL A 190 5.53 1.86 5.06
C VAL A 190 6.23 2.84 4.12
N GLU A 191 5.70 2.92 2.91
CA GLU A 191 6.22 3.74 1.84
C GLU A 191 5.26 4.87 1.50
N GLU A 192 5.79 5.94 0.91
CA GLU A 192 4.95 6.99 0.37
C GLU A 192 4.17 6.44 -0.84
N SER A 193 2.88 6.72 -0.88
CA SER A 193 2.03 6.19 -1.94
C SER A 193 2.37 6.84 -3.30
N PRO A 194 2.51 6.04 -4.37
CA PRO A 194 2.68 6.60 -5.72
C PRO A 194 1.42 7.38 -6.13
N ASN A 195 1.59 8.48 -6.87
CA ASN A 195 0.53 9.43 -7.25
C ASN A 195 -0.79 8.78 -7.73
N ARG A 196 -0.73 7.62 -8.39
CA ARG A 196 -1.92 6.92 -8.92
C ARG A 196 -2.87 6.38 -7.85
N ILE A 197 -2.39 6.10 -6.64
CA ILE A 197 -3.14 5.51 -5.51
C ILE A 197 -2.89 6.28 -4.20
N ASP A 198 -2.50 7.55 -4.30
CA ASP A 198 -2.17 8.37 -3.14
C ASP A 198 -3.40 8.85 -2.36
N GLY A 199 -4.59 8.79 -2.94
CA GLY A 199 -5.84 9.25 -2.31
C GLY A 199 -5.98 10.78 -2.19
N SER A 200 -5.13 11.60 -2.82
CA SER A 200 -5.10 13.05 -2.61
C SER A 200 -6.16 13.86 -3.40
N SER A 201 -6.82 13.21 -4.36
CA SER A 201 -7.85 13.83 -5.20
C SER A 201 -9.00 14.43 -4.37
N ASN A 202 -9.38 15.66 -4.69
CA ASN A 202 -10.54 16.33 -4.08
C ASN A 202 -11.87 15.59 -4.35
N ASN A 203 -11.92 14.73 -5.37
CA ASN A 203 -13.11 13.92 -5.67
C ASN A 203 -13.15 12.61 -4.87
N ASN A 204 -12.05 12.22 -4.22
CA ASN A 204 -12.04 11.06 -3.33
C ASN A 204 -12.90 11.35 -2.11
N PHE A 205 -13.83 10.44 -1.78
CA PHE A 205 -14.76 10.61 -0.66
C PHE A 205 -14.05 10.84 0.68
N ILE A 206 -12.84 10.31 0.87
CA ILE A 206 -12.08 10.48 2.13
C ILE A 206 -11.75 11.95 2.42
N ASN A 207 -11.71 12.80 1.39
CA ASN A 207 -11.40 14.23 1.47
C ASN A 207 -12.67 15.10 1.52
N LYS A 208 -13.84 14.51 1.78
CA LYS A 208 -15.11 15.21 1.95
C LYS A 208 -15.51 15.37 3.43
N ASN A 209 -14.60 15.03 4.34
CA ASN A 209 -14.69 15.31 5.76
C ASN A 209 -14.58 16.81 6.08
N ASP A 210 -14.84 17.20 7.33
CA ASP A 210 -14.84 18.61 7.73
C ASP A 210 -13.46 19.28 7.55
N SER A 211 -12.36 18.53 7.69
CA SER A 211 -11.00 19.01 7.44
C SER A 211 -10.65 19.13 5.95
N GLY A 212 -11.43 18.50 5.06
CA GLY A 212 -11.13 18.40 3.63
C GLY A 212 -9.86 17.61 3.34
N SER A 213 -9.40 16.81 4.31
CA SER A 213 -8.16 16.05 4.25
C SER A 213 -8.29 14.69 4.92
N GLY A 214 -8.32 13.63 4.12
CA GLY A 214 -8.33 12.24 4.62
C GLY A 214 -6.97 11.56 4.51
N VAL A 215 -6.87 10.37 5.09
CA VAL A 215 -5.72 9.45 4.99
C VAL A 215 -6.13 8.20 4.22
N GLN A 216 -5.25 7.71 3.35
CA GLN A 216 -5.44 6.45 2.62
C GLN A 216 -4.31 5.48 2.95
N LEU A 217 -4.68 4.24 3.30
CA LEU A 217 -3.78 3.11 3.48
C LEU A 217 -4.05 2.08 2.38
N GLU A 218 -3.04 1.78 1.60
CA GLU A 218 -3.04 0.79 0.53
C GLU A 218 -2.16 -0.39 0.94
N ILE A 219 -2.78 -1.54 1.19
CA ILE A 219 -2.11 -2.68 1.83
C ILE A 219 -1.89 -3.81 0.82
N SER A 220 -0.63 -4.19 0.61
CA SER A 220 -0.26 -5.28 -0.29
C SER A 220 -1.00 -6.59 0.03
N THR A 221 -1.08 -7.48 -0.97
CA THR A 221 -1.70 -8.79 -0.79
C THR A 221 -0.88 -9.64 0.19
N SER A 222 0.45 -9.53 0.16
CA SER A 222 1.35 -10.22 1.09
C SER A 222 1.06 -9.86 2.56
N ILE A 223 0.94 -8.57 2.89
CA ILE A 223 0.62 -8.09 4.24
C ILE A 223 -0.78 -8.55 4.64
N ARG A 224 -1.78 -8.36 3.77
CA ARG A 224 -3.16 -8.79 4.08
C ARG A 224 -3.24 -10.29 4.32
N LYS A 225 -2.51 -11.13 3.59
CA LYS A 225 -2.40 -12.57 3.85
C LYS A 225 -1.77 -12.84 5.23
N SER A 226 -0.71 -12.11 5.58
CA SER A 226 0.02 -12.29 6.84
C SER A 226 -0.84 -12.08 8.10
N PHE A 227 -2.00 -11.45 7.98
CA PHE A 227 -2.99 -11.28 9.04
C PHE A 227 -3.72 -12.57 9.43
N PHE A 228 -3.65 -13.61 8.60
CA PHE A 228 -4.45 -14.82 8.75
C PHE A 228 -3.57 -16.08 8.74
N LYS A 229 -4.04 -17.14 9.41
CA LYS A 229 -3.33 -18.42 9.46
C LYS A 229 -3.14 -18.99 8.06
N LYS A 230 -1.95 -19.55 7.82
CA LYS A 230 -1.52 -20.12 6.53
C LYS A 230 -1.52 -19.10 5.38
N ASP A 231 -1.43 -17.80 5.70
CA ASP A 231 -1.35 -16.71 4.71
C ASP A 231 -2.50 -16.76 3.70
N ASN A 232 -3.70 -17.08 4.21
CA ASN A 232 -4.89 -17.36 3.41
C ASN A 232 -5.96 -16.27 3.57
N LEU A 233 -6.39 -15.71 2.44
CA LEU A 233 -7.39 -14.65 2.34
C LEU A 233 -8.79 -15.15 1.97
N ASP A 234 -9.02 -16.47 1.89
CA ASP A 234 -10.35 -16.99 1.63
C ASP A 234 -11.37 -16.51 2.67
N ARG A 235 -12.63 -16.44 2.25
CA ARG A 235 -13.73 -15.93 3.08
C ARG A 235 -13.88 -16.71 4.39
N LYS A 236 -13.78 -18.04 4.33
CA LYS A 236 -13.94 -18.94 5.48
C LYS A 236 -12.89 -18.66 6.57
N THR A 237 -11.66 -18.32 6.16
CA THR A 237 -10.56 -17.99 7.05
C THR A 237 -10.80 -16.62 7.69
N ARG A 238 -11.20 -15.62 6.90
CA ARG A 238 -11.42 -14.25 7.38
C ARG A 238 -12.69 -14.08 8.22
N GLU A 239 -13.71 -14.90 8.04
CA GLU A 239 -14.92 -14.90 8.88
C GLU A 239 -14.72 -15.64 10.21
N ASN A 240 -13.56 -16.29 10.42
CA ASN A 240 -13.25 -17.02 11.64
C ASN A 240 -12.11 -16.33 12.42
N THR A 241 -12.46 -15.63 13.49
CA THR A 241 -11.50 -14.89 14.34
C THR A 241 -10.41 -15.76 14.96
N SER A 242 -10.63 -17.07 15.14
CA SER A 242 -9.58 -18.01 15.60
C SER A 242 -8.44 -18.23 14.58
N LYS A 243 -8.64 -17.75 13.35
CA LYS A 243 -7.64 -17.77 12.27
C LYS A 243 -6.87 -16.48 12.14
N TYR A 244 -7.17 -15.46 12.94
CA TYR A 244 -6.44 -14.20 12.89
C TYR A 244 -5.09 -14.39 13.58
N ARG A 245 -4.05 -13.75 13.04
CA ARG A 245 -2.71 -13.69 13.61
C ARG A 245 -2.54 -12.38 14.39
N GLN A 246 -1.56 -12.33 15.28
CA GLN A 246 -1.30 -11.14 16.10
C GLN A 246 -1.04 -9.88 15.24
N SER A 247 -0.41 -10.05 14.07
CA SER A 247 -0.12 -8.99 13.11
C SER A 247 -1.31 -8.11 12.70
N ILE A 248 -2.54 -8.64 12.60
CA ILE A 248 -3.71 -7.78 12.28
C ILE A 248 -4.07 -6.86 13.45
N TYR A 249 -3.87 -7.32 14.68
CA TYR A 249 -4.13 -6.55 15.88
C TYR A 249 -3.03 -5.53 16.12
N ASP A 250 -1.78 -5.88 15.84
CA ASP A 250 -0.63 -4.97 15.93
C ASP A 250 -0.77 -3.84 14.90
N PHE A 251 -1.12 -4.19 13.65
CA PHE A 251 -1.42 -3.21 12.61
C PHE A 251 -2.56 -2.28 13.04
N ALA A 252 -3.67 -2.85 13.52
CA ALA A 252 -4.81 -2.05 13.95
C ALA A 252 -4.47 -1.14 15.14
N GLU A 253 -3.67 -1.63 16.09
CA GLU A 253 -3.19 -0.85 17.23
C GLU A 253 -2.32 0.32 16.78
N ALA A 254 -1.36 0.08 15.87
CA ALA A 254 -0.52 1.13 15.30
C ALA A 254 -1.35 2.22 14.62
N VAL A 255 -2.32 1.85 13.78
CA VAL A 255 -3.22 2.82 13.14
C VAL A 255 -4.01 3.62 14.19
N THR A 256 -4.59 2.94 15.18
CA THR A 256 -5.33 3.62 16.26
C THR A 256 -4.45 4.59 17.06
N LYS A 257 -3.22 4.20 17.42
CA LYS A 257 -2.25 5.09 18.10
C LYS A 257 -1.90 6.30 17.25
N GLY A 258 -1.66 6.09 15.94
CA GLY A 258 -1.35 7.15 14.99
C GLY A 258 -2.47 8.19 14.93
N ILE A 259 -3.72 7.74 14.84
CA ILE A 259 -4.91 8.59 14.86
C ILE A 259 -5.01 9.38 16.17
N HIS A 260 -4.96 8.71 17.32
CA HIS A 260 -5.07 9.36 18.64
C HIS A 260 -3.95 10.38 18.92
N SER A 261 -2.80 10.26 18.27
CA SER A 261 -1.72 11.25 18.44
C SER A 261 -2.08 12.63 17.85
N GLN A 262 -3.11 12.71 17.01
CA GLN A 262 -3.53 13.93 16.30
C GLN A 262 -4.93 14.43 16.70
N THR A 263 -5.67 13.69 17.54
CA THR A 263 -7.07 13.98 17.89
C THR A 263 -7.30 13.94 19.40
#